data_AF-A0A2P2DGY7-F1
#
_entry.id   AF-A0A2P2DGY7-F1
#
_cell.length_a   1.000
_cell.length_b   1.000
_cell.length_c   1.000
_cell.angle_alpha   90.00
_cell.angle_beta   90.00
_cell.angle_gamma   90.00
#
_symmetry.space_group_name_H-M   'P 1'
#
loop_
_entity.id
_entity.type
_entity.pdbx_description
1 polymer ?
#
loop_
_entity_poly.entity_id
_entity_poly.type
_entity_poly.pdbx_seq_one_letter_code
_entity_poly.pdbx_strand_id
1 'polypeptide(L)'
;MKGIITNQNVENVEIDTQDGKHMVISKKSVLKILYKDLAEAEEEKIRKEEEEKRKLEKEKAIAAKQEEIRKRREALAEQEAANRTKSNEGTKVTHSLRDSFVLTSVADGNMITLAPESAKCQTFQEYPEYFWLFGGLRFSEPDWNVLLPKDSRPVRIRQTSTWKDLAITLLGGFAITITRKTIIVDVCEGNGYRMVSDSEINRIKEEAVEQIKTEQELKEAEEKYELELLEKDLEALKKKK
;
A
#
# COMPACT_ATOMS: atom_id res chain seq x y z
N MET A 1 52.07 -40.91 -30.44
CA MET A 1 52.60 -41.30 -29.11
C MET A 1 52.01 -40.40 -28.04
N LYS A 2 51.70 -40.92 -26.85
CA LYS A 2 51.22 -40.15 -25.69
C LYS A 2 52.12 -40.46 -24.51
N GLY A 3 52.52 -39.44 -23.76
CA GLY A 3 53.49 -39.55 -22.68
C GLY A 3 53.68 -38.21 -21.98
N ILE A 4 54.45 -38.23 -20.91
CA ILE A 4 54.80 -37.05 -20.13
C ILE A 4 56.16 -36.58 -20.62
N ILE A 5 56.27 -35.29 -20.96
CA ILE A 5 57.56 -34.69 -21.32
C ILE A 5 58.28 -34.37 -20.01
N THR A 6 59.43 -35.00 -19.78
CA THR A 6 60.22 -34.80 -18.57
C THR A 6 61.26 -33.71 -18.73
N ASN A 7 61.89 -33.62 -19.91
CA ASN A 7 62.90 -32.61 -20.20
C ASN A 7 62.91 -32.24 -21.70
N GLN A 8 63.28 -31.01 -22.00
CA GLN A 8 63.38 -30.50 -23.35
C GLN A 8 64.61 -29.60 -23.51
N ASN A 9 65.51 -30.02 -24.39
CA ASN A 9 66.67 -29.22 -24.81
C ASN A 9 66.46 -28.63 -26.21
N VAL A 10 67.45 -27.92 -26.75
CA VAL A 10 67.35 -27.28 -28.07
C VAL A 10 67.19 -28.33 -29.19
N GLU A 11 67.83 -29.50 -29.07
CA GLU A 11 67.87 -30.51 -30.13
C GLU A 11 66.94 -31.71 -29.89
N ASN A 12 66.71 -32.09 -28.64
CA ASN A 12 65.99 -33.33 -28.27
C ASN A 12 64.86 -33.07 -27.25
N VAL A 13 63.87 -33.96 -27.25
CA VAL A 13 62.77 -34.03 -26.27
C VAL A 13 62.81 -35.40 -25.60
N GLU A 14 62.80 -35.41 -24.28
CA GLU A 14 62.73 -36.63 -23.46
C GLU A 14 61.28 -36.87 -23.07
N ILE A 15 60.78 -38.07 -23.34
CA ILE A 15 59.38 -38.44 -23.13
C ILE A 15 59.32 -39.76 -22.38
N ASP A 16 58.61 -39.76 -21.27
CA ASP A 16 58.14 -40.97 -20.61
C ASP A 16 56.81 -41.39 -21.21
N THR A 17 56.83 -42.48 -21.97
CA THR A 17 55.60 -43.06 -22.54
C THR A 17 54.74 -43.69 -21.45
N GLN A 18 53.42 -43.77 -21.69
CA GLN A 18 52.50 -44.42 -20.75
C GLN A 18 52.83 -45.91 -20.49
N ASP A 19 53.62 -46.53 -21.39
CA ASP A 19 54.12 -47.90 -21.28
C ASP A 19 55.37 -48.01 -20.37
N GLY A 20 55.77 -46.93 -19.69
CA GLY A 20 56.88 -46.89 -18.73
C GLY A 20 58.27 -46.84 -19.37
N LYS A 21 58.36 -46.66 -20.69
CA LYS A 21 59.62 -46.57 -21.42
C LYS A 21 60.04 -45.12 -21.64
N HIS A 22 61.26 -44.80 -21.21
CA HIS A 22 61.90 -43.51 -21.45
C HIS A 22 62.46 -43.45 -22.88
N MET A 23 62.11 -42.43 -23.65
CA MET A 23 62.54 -42.24 -25.03
C MET A 23 63.05 -40.82 -25.27
N VAL A 24 64.19 -40.71 -25.96
CA VAL A 24 64.77 -39.44 -26.40
C VAL A 24 64.51 -39.28 -27.90
N ILE A 25 63.77 -38.24 -28.28
CA ILE A 25 63.37 -37.99 -29.68
C ILE A 25 63.95 -36.65 -30.14
N SER A 26 64.60 -36.65 -31.31
CA SER A 26 65.11 -35.43 -31.92
C SER A 26 63.97 -34.56 -32.44
N LYS A 27 64.02 -33.25 -32.17
CA LYS A 27 63.00 -32.29 -32.63
C LYS A 27 62.91 -32.21 -34.16
N LYS A 28 63.98 -32.54 -34.88
CA LYS A 28 63.96 -32.64 -36.37
C LYS A 28 62.97 -33.69 -36.87
N SER A 29 62.67 -34.70 -36.06
CA SER A 29 61.71 -35.78 -36.38
C SER A 29 60.30 -35.55 -35.84
N VAL A 30 60.08 -34.47 -35.08
CA VAL A 30 58.78 -34.17 -34.45
C VAL A 30 58.01 -33.17 -35.29
N LEU A 31 56.84 -33.57 -35.79
CA LEU A 31 56.00 -32.70 -36.63
C LEU A 31 55.21 -31.67 -35.82
N LYS A 32 54.65 -32.07 -34.68
CA LYS A 32 53.83 -31.22 -33.79
C LYS A 32 53.70 -31.86 -32.41
N ILE A 33 53.79 -31.05 -31.36
CA ILE A 33 53.48 -31.44 -29.98
C ILE A 33 52.15 -30.81 -29.60
N LEU A 34 51.22 -31.60 -29.07
CA LEU A 34 49.91 -31.14 -28.60
C LEU A 34 49.86 -31.34 -27.08
N TYR A 35 49.83 -30.24 -26.34
CA TYR A 35 49.61 -30.26 -24.89
C TYR A 35 48.11 -30.40 -24.62
N LYS A 36 47.75 -31.24 -23.65
CA LYS A 36 46.37 -31.34 -23.17
C LYS A 36 46.19 -30.26 -22.10
N ASP A 37 45.39 -29.24 -22.41
CA ASP A 37 45.11 -28.14 -21.49
C ASP A 37 44.28 -28.66 -20.30
N LEU A 38 44.95 -28.87 -19.16
CA LEU A 38 44.33 -29.32 -17.91
C LEU A 38 43.59 -28.18 -17.16
N ALA A 39 43.73 -26.94 -17.63
CA ALA A 39 43.17 -25.75 -16.98
C ALA A 39 41.64 -25.72 -16.97
N GLU A 40 40.98 -26.17 -18.04
CA GLU A 40 39.53 -26.02 -18.21
C GLU A 40 38.71 -26.92 -17.27
N ALA A 41 39.22 -28.13 -16.97
CA ALA A 41 38.53 -29.11 -16.11
C ALA A 41 38.65 -28.79 -14.61
N GLU A 42 39.74 -28.15 -14.18
CA GLU A 42 39.88 -27.65 -12.80
C GLU A 42 39.11 -26.34 -12.59
N GLU A 43 39.05 -25.48 -13.60
CA GLU A 43 38.29 -24.23 -13.56
C GLU A 43 36.76 -24.47 -13.44
N GLU A 44 36.23 -25.50 -14.10
CA GLU A 44 34.82 -25.89 -13.94
C GLU A 44 34.47 -26.42 -12.54
N LYS A 45 35.41 -27.12 -11.88
CA LYS A 45 35.20 -27.57 -10.50
C LYS A 45 35.15 -26.39 -9.54
N ILE A 46 36.07 -25.44 -9.70
CA ILE A 46 36.14 -24.23 -8.88
C ILE A 46 34.86 -23.38 -9.06
N ARG A 47 34.36 -23.23 -10.29
CA ARG A 47 33.09 -22.52 -10.55
C ARG A 47 31.89 -23.17 -9.86
N LYS A 48 31.76 -24.50 -9.89
CA LYS A 48 30.64 -25.22 -9.26
C LYS A 48 30.67 -25.12 -7.74
N GLU A 49 31.86 -25.22 -7.14
CA GLU A 49 32.03 -25.10 -5.70
C GLU A 49 31.74 -23.67 -5.20
N GLU A 50 32.11 -22.66 -5.98
CA GLU A 50 31.80 -21.25 -5.71
C GLU A 50 30.30 -20.92 -5.87
N GLU A 51 29.60 -21.55 -6.83
CA GLU A 51 28.15 -21.43 -7.00
C GLU A 51 27.36 -22.04 -5.84
N GLU A 52 27.74 -23.22 -5.34
CA GLU A 52 27.10 -23.83 -4.17
C GLU A 52 27.29 -22.97 -2.92
N LYS A 53 28.50 -22.45 -2.72
CA LYS A 53 28.79 -21.57 -1.58
C LYS A 53 27.91 -20.31 -1.59
N ARG A 54 27.70 -19.72 -2.78
CA ARG A 54 26.79 -18.57 -2.96
C ARG A 54 25.32 -18.91 -2.77
N LYS A 55 24.86 -20.11 -3.13
CA LYS A 55 23.47 -20.54 -2.89
C LYS A 55 23.17 -20.72 -1.41
N LEU A 56 24.08 -21.38 -0.68
CA LEU A 56 23.98 -21.56 0.77
C LEU A 56 23.96 -20.23 1.53
N GLU A 57 24.77 -19.27 1.10
CA GLU A 57 24.81 -17.93 1.71
C GLU A 57 23.51 -17.14 1.44
N LYS A 58 22.96 -17.25 0.23
CA LYS A 58 21.66 -16.66 -0.13
C LYS A 58 20.51 -17.28 0.67
N GLU A 59 20.46 -18.59 0.83
CA GLU A 59 19.41 -19.24 1.64
C GLU A 59 19.49 -18.84 3.11
N LYS A 60 20.70 -18.75 3.69
CA LYS A 60 20.89 -18.26 5.06
C LYS A 60 20.46 -16.80 5.22
N ALA A 61 20.78 -15.94 4.25
CA ALA A 61 20.35 -14.55 4.27
C ALA A 61 18.82 -14.40 4.16
N ILE A 62 18.17 -15.23 3.32
CA ILE A 62 16.71 -15.24 3.19
C ILE A 62 16.04 -15.75 4.48
N ALA A 63 16.58 -16.82 5.09
CA ALA A 63 16.06 -17.36 6.34
C ALA A 63 16.21 -16.36 7.50
N ALA A 64 17.37 -15.69 7.61
CA ALA A 64 17.58 -14.65 8.62
C ALA A 64 16.62 -13.47 8.45
N LYS A 65 16.37 -13.05 7.20
CA LYS A 65 15.45 -11.94 6.89
C LYS A 65 13.98 -12.32 7.15
N GLN A 66 13.58 -13.57 6.88
CA GLN A 66 12.24 -14.05 7.21
C GLN A 66 11.99 -14.10 8.72
N GLU A 67 13.01 -14.48 9.49
CA GLU A 67 12.90 -14.51 10.95
C GLU A 67 12.89 -13.10 11.57
N GLU A 68 13.63 -12.15 10.99
CA GLU A 68 13.56 -10.73 11.35
C GLU A 68 12.17 -10.14 11.06
N ILE A 69 11.58 -10.44 9.90
CA ILE A 69 10.22 -10.01 9.53
C ILE A 69 9.19 -10.58 10.51
N ARG A 70 9.33 -11.85 10.91
CA ARG A 70 8.43 -12.48 11.89
C ARG A 70 8.51 -11.76 13.25
N LYS A 71 9.72 -11.50 13.75
CA LYS A 71 9.93 -10.76 15.01
C LYS A 71 9.43 -9.32 14.93
N ARG A 72 9.60 -8.64 13.78
CA ARG A 72 9.08 -7.28 13.55
C ARG A 72 7.55 -7.26 13.55
N ARG A 73 6.89 -8.28 13.00
CA ARG A 73 5.41 -8.43 13.03
C ARG A 73 4.88 -8.67 14.44
N GLU A 74 5.52 -9.54 15.21
CA GLU A 74 5.14 -9.81 16.61
C GLU A 74 5.30 -8.55 17.48
N ALA A 75 6.40 -7.82 17.31
CA ALA A 75 6.62 -6.54 18.01
C ALA A 75 5.64 -5.43 17.55
N LEU A 76 5.23 -5.41 16.28
CA LEU A 76 4.23 -4.48 15.78
C LEU A 76 2.85 -4.77 16.39
N ALA A 77 2.47 -6.05 16.49
CA ALA A 77 1.21 -6.47 17.10
C ALA A 77 1.15 -6.12 18.60
N GLU A 78 2.28 -6.21 19.31
CA GLU A 78 2.39 -5.75 20.70
C GLU A 78 2.34 -4.21 20.81
N GLN A 79 2.96 -3.47 19.87
CA GLN A 79 2.85 -2.01 19.81
C GLN A 79 1.44 -1.52 19.45
N GLU A 80 0.72 -2.22 18.55
CA GLU A 80 -0.68 -1.98 18.23
C GLU A 80 -1.59 -2.21 19.45
N ALA A 81 -1.34 -3.26 20.22
CA ALA A 81 -2.08 -3.53 21.45
C ALA A 81 -1.85 -2.44 22.52
N ALA A 82 -0.64 -1.88 22.60
CA ALA A 82 -0.30 -0.79 23.53
C ALA A 82 -0.84 0.58 23.05
N ASN A 83 -0.83 0.85 21.74
CA ASN A 83 -1.26 2.12 21.15
C ASN A 83 -2.77 2.30 21.07
N ARG A 84 -3.57 1.22 21.20
CA ARG A 84 -5.04 1.29 21.42
C ARG A 84 -5.44 2.19 22.61
N THR A 85 -4.51 2.47 23.52
CA THR A 85 -4.76 3.29 24.72
C THR A 85 -4.42 4.77 24.55
N LYS A 86 -3.72 5.20 23.48
CA LYS A 86 -3.21 6.57 23.36
C LYS A 86 -3.13 7.02 21.89
N SER A 87 -4.19 7.65 21.39
CA SER A 87 -4.14 8.91 20.63
C SER A 87 -5.42 9.09 19.82
N ASN A 88 -6.18 10.11 20.20
CA ASN A 88 -7.30 10.64 19.44
C ASN A 88 -6.92 12.05 19.02
N GLU A 89 -6.57 12.25 17.75
CA GLU A 89 -6.63 13.58 17.15
C GLU A 89 -6.84 13.44 15.64
N GLY A 90 -8.11 13.37 15.29
CA GLY A 90 -8.66 13.86 14.04
C GLY A 90 -9.68 14.95 14.38
N THR A 91 -9.93 15.89 13.47
CA THR A 91 -10.85 17.00 13.69
C THR A 91 -12.26 16.48 13.98
N LYS A 92 -12.63 16.41 15.26
CA LYS A 92 -13.98 16.09 15.71
C LYS A 92 -14.85 17.31 15.46
N VAL A 93 -15.78 17.21 14.52
CA VAL A 93 -16.89 18.16 14.46
C VAL A 93 -17.74 17.90 15.70
N THR A 94 -17.68 18.80 16.70
CA THR A 94 -18.50 18.68 17.90
C THR A 94 -19.93 19.06 17.54
N HIS A 95 -20.79 18.05 17.43
CA HIS A 95 -22.24 18.28 17.36
C HIS A 95 -22.69 19.03 18.62
N SER A 96 -23.39 20.15 18.43
CA SER A 96 -24.05 20.81 19.55
C SER A 96 -25.22 19.93 20.01
N LEU A 97 -25.57 19.97 21.31
CA LEU A 97 -26.75 19.26 21.85
C LEU A 97 -28.09 19.72 21.22
N ARG A 98 -28.06 20.69 20.29
CA ARG A 98 -29.22 21.18 19.53
C ARG A 98 -29.32 20.59 18.12
N ASP A 99 -28.27 19.93 17.62
CA ASP A 99 -28.26 19.35 16.27
C ASP A 99 -28.68 17.87 16.33
N SER A 100 -29.96 17.64 16.64
CA SER A 100 -30.55 16.30 16.71
C SER A 100 -31.05 15.87 15.33
N PHE A 101 -30.15 15.57 14.39
CA PHE A 101 -30.52 14.77 13.23
C PHE A 101 -29.42 13.75 12.94
N VAL A 102 -29.72 12.48 13.24
CA VAL A 102 -28.89 11.36 12.81
C VAL A 102 -29.34 11.00 11.40
N LEU A 103 -28.56 11.37 10.39
CA LEU A 103 -28.72 10.79 9.06
C LEU A 103 -28.00 9.44 9.08
N THR A 104 -28.73 8.38 9.41
CA THR A 104 -28.26 7.03 9.10
C THR A 104 -28.31 6.84 7.58
N SER A 105 -27.55 5.89 7.02
CA SER A 105 -27.74 5.52 5.62
C SER A 105 -29.15 4.91 5.48
N VAL A 106 -30.10 5.68 4.94
CA VAL A 106 -31.54 5.29 4.92
C VAL A 106 -31.95 4.62 3.60
N ALA A 107 -31.01 4.17 2.78
CA ALA A 107 -31.33 3.51 1.53
C ALA A 107 -30.40 2.31 1.34
N ASP A 108 -31.00 1.15 1.07
CA ASP A 108 -30.31 -0.10 0.75
C ASP A 108 -29.19 0.15 -0.28
N GLY A 109 -27.94 0.22 0.18
CA GLY A 109 -26.75 0.32 -0.67
C GLY A 109 -26.34 1.72 -1.14
N ASN A 110 -27.13 2.78 -0.91
CA ASN A 110 -26.80 4.13 -1.39
C ASN A 110 -26.20 5.01 -0.27
N MET A 111 -24.92 5.35 -0.43
CA MET A 111 -24.21 6.24 0.48
C MET A 111 -24.59 7.70 0.21
N ILE A 112 -25.14 8.36 1.24
CA ILE A 112 -25.56 9.77 1.16
C ILE A 112 -24.33 10.65 1.41
N THR A 113 -24.11 11.61 0.51
CA THR A 113 -23.08 12.64 0.67
C THR A 113 -23.75 13.96 1.06
N LEU A 114 -23.27 14.64 2.09
CA LEU A 114 -23.84 15.91 2.58
C LEU A 114 -23.13 17.11 1.94
N ALA A 115 -23.89 18.07 1.43
CA ALA A 115 -23.31 19.26 0.83
C ALA A 115 -22.80 20.27 1.89
N PRO A 116 -21.68 20.98 1.64
CA PRO A 116 -21.27 22.11 2.48
C PRO A 116 -22.31 23.24 2.40
N GLU A 117 -22.40 24.08 3.43
CA GLU A 117 -23.36 25.20 3.48
C GLU A 117 -23.16 26.21 2.33
N SER A 118 -21.92 26.36 1.86
CA SER A 118 -21.55 27.26 0.75
C SER A 118 -21.92 26.74 -0.65
N ALA A 119 -22.36 25.49 -0.79
CA ALA A 119 -22.70 24.94 -2.10
C ALA A 119 -23.96 25.56 -2.70
N LYS A 120 -23.97 25.69 -4.03
CA LYS A 120 -25.17 26.03 -4.82
C LYS A 120 -26.04 24.79 -4.95
N CYS A 121 -27.31 24.92 -4.61
CA CYS A 121 -28.24 23.78 -4.57
C CYS A 121 -29.54 24.11 -5.31
N GLN A 122 -30.17 23.07 -5.85
CA GLN A 122 -31.49 23.12 -6.48
C GLN A 122 -32.44 22.22 -5.71
N THR A 123 -33.68 22.68 -5.51
CA THR A 123 -34.70 21.90 -4.81
C THR A 123 -35.11 20.70 -5.64
N PHE A 124 -34.97 19.50 -5.05
CA PHE A 124 -35.30 18.24 -5.67
C PHE A 124 -36.70 17.78 -5.27
N GLN A 125 -36.98 17.74 -3.97
CA GLN A 125 -38.26 17.32 -3.42
C GLN A 125 -38.65 18.11 -2.18
N GLU A 126 -39.96 18.28 -2.00
CA GLU A 126 -40.58 18.87 -0.82
C GLU A 126 -41.57 17.88 -0.20
N TYR A 127 -41.49 17.67 1.11
CA TYR A 127 -42.36 16.76 1.84
C TYR A 127 -42.96 17.44 3.08
N PRO A 128 -44.29 17.60 3.15
CA PRO A 128 -44.95 18.16 4.31
C PRO A 128 -45.08 17.11 5.42
N GLU A 129 -44.44 17.36 6.55
CA GLU A 129 -44.57 16.57 7.77
C GLU A 129 -45.57 17.21 8.73
N TYR A 130 -46.47 16.39 9.24
CA TYR A 130 -47.40 16.75 10.30
C TYR A 130 -46.91 16.17 11.63
N PHE A 131 -47.02 16.98 12.67
CA PHE A 131 -46.66 16.60 14.03
C PHE A 131 -47.81 16.87 14.99
N TRP A 132 -47.95 16.00 15.98
CA TRP A 132 -48.79 16.19 17.17
C TRP A 132 -47.93 16.76 18.31
N LEU A 133 -48.59 17.38 19.27
CA LEU A 133 -48.08 17.81 20.58
C LEU A 133 -46.96 18.83 20.39
N PHE A 134 -47.26 19.86 19.61
CA PHE A 134 -46.32 20.96 19.33
C PHE A 134 -44.99 20.49 18.68
N GLY A 135 -45.00 19.37 17.95
CA GLY A 135 -43.80 18.82 17.34
C GLY A 135 -43.22 17.60 18.07
N GLY A 136 -43.83 17.15 19.17
CA GLY A 136 -43.33 16.03 19.96
C GLY A 136 -43.50 14.65 19.32
N LEU A 137 -44.53 14.46 18.49
CA LEU A 137 -44.80 13.18 17.81
C LEU A 137 -45.06 13.39 16.32
N ARG A 138 -44.48 12.54 15.48
CA ARG A 138 -44.73 12.54 14.02
C ARG A 138 -45.95 11.67 13.72
N PHE A 139 -46.82 12.13 12.82
CA PHE A 139 -47.95 11.31 12.36
C PHE A 139 -47.53 10.22 11.38
N SER A 140 -46.56 10.50 10.52
CA SER A 140 -46.04 9.56 9.53
C SER A 140 -44.56 9.78 9.36
N GLU A 141 -43.82 8.69 9.18
CA GLU A 141 -42.41 8.73 8.82
C GLU A 141 -42.28 9.03 7.31
N PRO A 142 -41.31 9.85 6.90
CA PRO A 142 -41.02 10.08 5.49
C PRO A 142 -40.38 8.84 4.84
N ASP A 143 -40.81 8.49 3.63
CA ASP A 143 -40.13 7.46 2.83
C ASP A 143 -38.89 8.04 2.16
N TRP A 144 -37.73 7.80 2.78
CA TRP A 144 -36.44 8.30 2.32
C TRP A 144 -36.01 7.73 0.96
N ASN A 145 -36.56 6.60 0.51
CA ASN A 145 -36.26 6.03 -0.82
C ASN A 145 -36.81 6.87 -1.95
N VAL A 146 -37.86 7.66 -1.68
CA VAL A 146 -38.51 8.55 -2.65
C VAL A 146 -37.99 9.98 -2.51
N LEU A 147 -37.71 10.41 -1.28
CA LEU A 147 -37.26 11.78 -1.00
C LEU A 147 -35.81 12.03 -1.36
N LEU A 148 -34.96 11.01 -1.24
CA LEU A 148 -33.55 11.13 -1.59
C LEU A 148 -33.34 10.82 -3.08
N PRO A 149 -32.46 11.59 -3.75
CA PRO A 149 -32.05 11.23 -5.10
C PRO A 149 -31.32 9.88 -5.07
N LYS A 150 -31.51 9.08 -6.12
CA LYS A 150 -30.76 7.83 -6.32
C LYS A 150 -29.34 8.05 -6.84
N ASP A 151 -28.98 9.30 -7.10
CA ASP A 151 -27.67 9.71 -7.59
C ASP A 151 -26.71 9.96 -6.42
N SER A 152 -25.41 9.72 -6.63
CA SER A 152 -24.35 9.99 -5.63
C SER A 152 -24.03 11.48 -5.43
N ARG A 153 -24.91 12.38 -5.86
CA ARG A 153 -24.72 13.84 -5.74
C ARG A 153 -24.89 14.28 -4.29
N PRO A 154 -24.18 15.31 -3.83
CA PRO A 154 -24.32 15.78 -2.46
C PRO A 154 -25.69 16.41 -2.25
N VAL A 155 -26.29 16.11 -1.10
CA VAL A 155 -27.65 16.50 -0.74
C VAL A 155 -27.62 17.42 0.47
N ARG A 156 -28.52 18.39 0.51
CA ARG A 156 -28.80 19.22 1.68
C ARG A 156 -30.24 19.00 2.08
N ILE A 157 -30.44 18.54 3.31
CA ILE A 157 -31.77 18.30 3.88
C ILE A 157 -32.04 19.44 4.85
N ARG A 158 -33.11 20.19 4.63
CA ARG A 158 -33.51 21.31 5.48
C ARG A 158 -34.97 21.19 5.87
N GLN A 159 -35.26 21.32 7.15
CA GLN A 159 -36.64 21.39 7.62
C GLN A 159 -37.01 22.86 7.83
N THR A 160 -38.00 23.36 7.10
CA THR A 160 -38.46 24.75 7.22
C THR A 160 -39.96 24.87 7.39
N SER A 161 -40.37 25.93 8.07
CA SER A 161 -41.77 26.32 8.17
C SER A 161 -42.06 27.31 7.04
N THR A 162 -42.80 26.88 6.03
CA THR A 162 -43.31 27.80 5.02
C THR A 162 -44.46 28.64 5.60
N TRP A 163 -44.83 29.73 4.93
CA TRP A 163 -45.98 30.55 5.35
C TRP A 163 -47.29 29.74 5.43
N LYS A 164 -47.47 28.74 4.57
CA LYS A 164 -48.61 27.81 4.62
C LYS A 164 -48.55 26.94 5.88
N ASP A 165 -47.37 26.45 6.22
CA ASP A 165 -47.15 25.64 7.42
C ASP A 165 -47.42 26.46 8.69
N LEU A 166 -47.02 27.74 8.70
CA LEU A 166 -47.27 28.66 9.80
C LEU A 166 -48.76 28.93 9.98
N ALA A 167 -49.51 29.15 8.89
CA ALA A 167 -50.96 29.33 8.96
C ALA A 167 -51.68 28.08 9.51
N ILE A 168 -51.31 26.89 9.02
CA ILE A 168 -51.88 25.62 9.49
C ILE A 168 -51.52 25.38 10.96
N THR A 169 -50.29 25.67 11.35
CA THR A 169 -49.82 25.50 12.74
C THR A 169 -50.48 26.50 13.68
N LEU A 170 -50.80 27.72 13.24
CA LEU A 170 -51.47 28.70 14.08
C LEU A 170 -52.93 28.31 14.35
N LEU A 171 -53.64 27.82 13.32
CA LEU A 171 -55.02 27.35 13.46
C LEU A 171 -55.11 25.99 14.18
N GLY A 172 -54.28 25.03 13.78
CA GLY A 172 -54.26 23.67 14.32
C GLY A 172 -53.54 23.54 15.65
N GLY A 173 -52.51 24.34 15.90
CA GLY A 173 -51.73 24.31 17.14
C GLY A 173 -52.51 24.84 18.32
N PHE A 174 -53.33 25.88 18.13
CA PHE A 174 -54.18 26.43 19.18
C PHE A 174 -55.36 25.52 19.54
N ALA A 175 -55.99 24.89 18.55
CA ALA A 175 -57.20 24.08 18.77
C ALA A 175 -56.92 22.60 19.11
N ILE A 176 -55.92 22.00 18.45
CA ILE A 176 -55.72 20.54 18.43
C ILE A 176 -54.24 20.14 18.55
N THR A 177 -53.33 21.07 18.88
CA THR A 177 -51.88 20.85 19.05
C THR A 177 -51.16 20.26 17.83
N ILE A 178 -51.72 20.44 16.63
CA ILE A 178 -51.12 19.98 15.38
C ILE A 178 -50.20 21.06 14.81
N THR A 179 -48.98 20.67 14.44
CA THR A 179 -48.02 21.53 13.75
C THR A 179 -47.60 20.91 12.42
N ARG A 180 -47.26 21.76 11.45
CA ARG A 180 -46.78 21.34 10.13
C ARG A 180 -45.39 21.92 9.89
N LYS A 181 -44.49 21.11 9.34
CA LYS A 181 -43.17 21.55 8.85
C LYS A 181 -42.92 20.89 7.52
N THR A 182 -42.17 21.53 6.63
CA THR A 182 -41.83 20.95 5.32
C THR A 182 -40.35 20.60 5.29
N ILE A 183 -40.05 19.33 4.99
CA ILE A 183 -38.71 18.88 4.63
C ILE A 183 -38.47 19.26 3.18
N ILE A 184 -37.36 19.95 2.93
CA ILE A 184 -36.89 20.29 1.60
C ILE A 184 -35.58 19.55 1.40
N VAL A 185 -35.53 18.71 0.38
CA VAL A 185 -34.33 18.00 -0.05
C VAL A 185 -33.79 18.73 -1.27
N ASP A 186 -32.64 19.37 -1.10
CA ASP A 186 -31.93 20.07 -2.16
C ASP A 186 -30.75 19.21 -2.65
N VAL A 187 -30.54 19.17 -3.97
CA VAL A 187 -29.37 18.55 -4.59
C VAL A 187 -28.37 19.64 -4.94
N CYS A 188 -27.13 19.48 -4.49
CA CYS A 188 -26.09 20.48 -4.61
C CYS A 188 -25.03 20.07 -5.64
N GLU A 189 -24.37 21.07 -6.21
CA GLU A 189 -23.21 20.86 -7.07
C GLU A 189 -21.91 20.89 -6.25
N GLY A 190 -20.94 20.05 -6.62
CA GLY A 190 -19.59 20.03 -6.05
C GLY A 190 -19.29 18.81 -5.18
N ASN A 191 -18.25 18.93 -4.37
CA ASN A 191 -17.83 17.88 -3.44
C ASN A 191 -18.58 18.05 -2.11
N GLY A 192 -19.09 16.96 -1.57
CA GLY A 192 -19.69 16.94 -0.24
C GLY A 192 -18.91 16.09 0.75
N TYR A 193 -19.35 16.13 1.99
CA TYR A 193 -18.82 15.34 3.08
C TYR A 193 -19.55 14.00 3.15
N ARG A 194 -18.79 12.92 3.21
CA ARG A 194 -19.33 11.59 3.48
C ARG A 194 -19.15 11.31 4.96
N MET A 195 -20.19 10.83 5.63
CA MET A 195 -20.03 10.31 6.98
C MET A 195 -19.32 8.95 6.87
N VAL A 196 -18.13 8.88 7.43
CA VAL A 196 -17.27 7.71 7.45
C VAL A 196 -17.17 7.26 8.90
N SER A 197 -17.32 5.97 9.17
CA SER A 197 -17.19 5.46 10.53
C SER A 197 -15.75 5.60 11.02
N ASP A 198 -15.55 5.76 12.33
CA ASP A 198 -14.20 5.84 12.92
C ASP A 198 -13.32 4.64 12.51
N SER A 199 -13.93 3.46 12.31
CA SER A 199 -13.23 2.26 11.83
C SER A 199 -12.71 2.37 10.39
N GLU A 200 -13.47 3.01 9.50
CA GLU A 200 -13.07 3.26 8.13
C GLU A 200 -12.01 4.37 8.05
N ILE A 201 -12.12 5.41 8.89
CA ILE A 201 -11.11 6.48 8.98
C ILE A 201 -9.76 5.90 9.40
N ASN A 202 -9.74 5.03 10.42
CA ASN A 202 -8.51 4.41 10.89
C ASN A 202 -7.86 3.54 9.81
N ARG A 203 -8.64 2.75 9.07
CA ARG A 203 -8.13 1.93 7.97
C ARG A 203 -7.49 2.78 6.86
N ILE A 204 -8.13 3.88 6.47
CA ILE A 204 -7.62 4.79 5.43
C ILE A 204 -6.33 5.46 5.90
N LYS A 205 -6.26 5.85 7.18
CA LYS A 205 -5.07 6.46 7.77
C LYS A 205 -3.91 5.46 7.85
N GLU A 206 -4.17 4.23 8.25
CA GLU A 206 -3.17 3.15 8.31
C GLU A 206 -2.62 2.83 6.92
N GLU A 207 -3.49 2.71 5.90
CA GLU A 207 -3.07 2.49 4.51
C GLU A 207 -2.20 3.63 3.97
N ALA A 208 -2.58 4.89 4.23
CA ALA A 208 -1.79 6.04 3.82
C ALA A 208 -0.41 6.11 4.52
N VAL A 209 -0.35 5.76 5.81
CA VAL A 209 0.91 5.72 6.57
C VAL A 209 1.82 4.59 6.08
N GLU A 210 1.26 3.43 5.73
CA GLU A 210 1.99 2.30 5.17
C GLU A 210 2.63 2.68 3.82
N GLN A 211 1.88 3.34 2.93
CA GLN A 211 2.39 3.83 1.64
C GLN A 211 3.56 4.80 1.82
N ILE A 212 3.42 5.80 2.70
CA ILE A 212 4.49 6.78 2.98
C ILE A 212 5.74 6.07 3.51
N LYS A 213 5.57 5.11 4.42
CA LYS A 213 6.69 4.36 4.99
C LYS A 213 7.41 3.51 3.94
N THR A 214 6.67 2.86 3.05
CA THR A 214 7.27 2.10 1.95
C THR A 214 8.05 2.98 0.97
N GLU A 215 7.55 4.20 0.68
CA GLU A 215 8.25 5.16 -0.18
C GLU A 215 9.55 5.67 0.46
N GLN A 216 9.55 5.89 1.78
CA GLN A 216 10.76 6.25 2.52
C GLN A 216 11.80 5.12 2.56
N GLU A 217 11.38 3.88 2.85
CA GLU A 217 12.29 2.72 2.86
C GLU A 217 12.91 2.49 1.46
N LEU A 218 12.17 2.77 0.38
CA LEU A 218 12.69 2.71 -0.99
C LEU A 218 13.73 3.80 -1.27
N LYS A 219 13.48 5.05 -0.87
CA LYS A 219 14.44 6.16 -1.05
C LYS A 219 15.74 5.94 -0.28
N GLU A 220 15.66 5.46 0.97
CA GLU A 220 16.87 5.15 1.76
C GLU A 220 17.69 4.01 1.15
N ALA A 221 17.05 3.02 0.51
CA ALA A 221 17.74 1.94 -0.19
C ALA A 221 18.46 2.44 -1.46
N GLU A 222 17.83 3.36 -2.19
CA GLU A 222 18.40 4.00 -3.39
C GLU A 222 19.63 4.84 -3.04
N GLU A 223 19.54 5.70 -2.02
CA GLU A 223 20.68 6.52 -1.55
C GLU A 223 21.87 5.66 -1.10
N LYS A 224 21.62 4.55 -0.39
CA LYS A 224 22.69 3.62 0.02
C LYS A 224 23.36 2.96 -1.18
N TYR A 225 22.59 2.59 -2.19
CA TYR A 225 23.13 2.00 -3.41
C TYR A 225 24.00 2.98 -4.19
N GLU A 226 23.57 4.24 -4.31
CA GLU A 226 24.37 5.30 -4.95
C GLU A 226 25.69 5.55 -4.21
N LEU A 227 25.66 5.60 -2.88
CA LEU A 227 26.86 5.75 -2.06
C LEU A 227 27.85 4.58 -2.23
N GLU A 228 27.35 3.34 -2.28
CA GLU A 228 28.19 2.16 -2.50
C GLU A 228 28.84 2.17 -3.90
N LEU A 229 28.12 2.66 -4.91
CA LEU A 229 28.65 2.83 -6.26
C LEU A 229 29.77 3.87 -6.31
N LEU A 230 29.54 5.03 -5.68
CA LEU A 230 30.53 6.10 -5.53
C LEU A 230 31.80 5.62 -4.82
N GLU A 231 31.66 4.79 -3.78
CA GLU A 231 32.80 4.22 -3.07
C GLU A 231 33.62 3.28 -3.95
N LYS A 232 32.96 2.38 -4.70
CA LYS A 232 33.63 1.48 -5.65
C LYS A 232 34.38 2.24 -6.75
N ASP A 233 33.78 3.29 -7.30
CA ASP A 233 34.42 4.14 -8.31
C ASP A 233 35.66 4.84 -7.73
N LEU A 234 35.59 5.31 -6.49
CA LEU A 234 36.70 5.96 -5.80
C LEU A 234 37.84 4.99 -5.49
N GLU A 235 37.53 3.74 -5.10
CA GLU A 235 38.51 2.67 -4.96
C GLU A 235 39.19 2.29 -6.28
N ALA A 236 38.42 2.21 -7.38
CA ALA A 236 38.95 1.93 -8.71
C ALA A 236 39.92 3.02 -9.19
N LEU A 237 39.62 4.29 -8.88
CA LEU A 237 40.51 5.41 -9.17
C LEU A 237 41.78 5.39 -8.32
N LYS A 238 41.68 5.01 -7.03
CA LYS A 238 42.86 4.85 -6.14
C LYS A 238 43.79 3.74 -6.62
N LYS A 239 43.26 2.62 -7.13
CA LYS A 239 44.07 1.50 -7.68
C LYS A 239 44.78 1.83 -8.99
N LYS A 240 44.37 2.89 -9.70
CA LYS A 240 45.00 3.34 -10.96
C LYS A 240 46.15 4.34 -10.75
N LYS A 241 46.41 4.76 -9.51
CA LYS A 241 47.42 5.76 -9.16
C LYS A 241 48.61 5.11 -8.45
#